data_AF-A0A517MHC9-F1
#
_entry.id   AF-A0A517MHC9-F1
#
_cell.length_a   1.000
_cell.length_b   1.000
_cell.length_c   1.000
_cell.angle_alpha   90.00
_cell.angle_beta   90.00
_cell.angle_gamma   90.00
#
_symmetry.space_group_name_H-M   'P 1'
#
loop_
_entity.id
_entity.type
_entity.pdbx_description
1 polymer ?
#
loop_
_entity_poly.entity_id
_entity_poly.type
_entity_poly.pdbx_seq_one_letter_code
_entity_poly.pdbx_strand_id
1 'polypeptide(L)' 'MRIPHDALQPDTLAAVVQEFVTRDGTDHSSVEQRVAAVMRQLVSGDVEINFDPETETCNIVRV' A
#
# COMPACT_ATOMS: atom_id res chain seq x y z
N MET A 1 -9.33 -9.45 -3.35
CA MET A 1 -9.74 -8.87 -4.64
C MET A 1 -8.68 -7.89 -5.07
N ARG A 2 -8.06 -8.10 -6.24
CA ARG A 2 -7.02 -7.19 -6.74
C ARG A 2 -7.65 -5.86 -7.12
N ILE A 3 -7.11 -4.77 -6.60
CA ILE A 3 -7.48 -3.40 -6.95
C ILE A 3 -6.28 -2.76 -7.67
N PRO A 4 -6.46 -2.30 -8.93
CA PRO A 4 -5.45 -1.48 -9.60
C PRO A 4 -5.15 -0.22 -8.79
N HIS A 5 -3.87 0.12 -8.60
CA HIS A 5 -3.49 1.27 -7.78
C HIS A 5 -3.97 2.60 -8.39
N ASP A 6 -4.13 2.65 -9.71
CA ASP A 6 -4.67 3.76 -10.50
C ASP A 6 -6.20 3.89 -10.43
N ALA A 7 -6.91 2.89 -9.91
CA ALA A 7 -8.35 2.96 -9.68
C ALA A 7 -8.70 3.66 -8.36
N LEU A 8 -7.74 3.86 -7.46
CA LEU A 8 -7.94 4.57 -6.19
C LEU A 8 -7.63 6.06 -6.34
N GLN A 9 -8.36 6.89 -5.60
CA GLN A 9 -8.00 8.30 -5.49
C GLN A 9 -6.62 8.43 -4.84
N PRO A 10 -5.78 9.40 -5.24
CA PRO A 10 -4.42 9.55 -4.74
C PRO A 10 -4.34 9.60 -3.20
N ASP A 11 -5.27 10.32 -2.57
CA ASP A 11 -5.34 10.45 -1.11
C ASP A 11 -5.72 9.13 -0.43
N THR A 12 -6.63 8.37 -1.02
CA THR A 12 -7.01 7.02 -0.53
C THR A 12 -5.86 6.04 -0.66
N LEU A 13 -5.17 6.07 -1.80
CA LEU A 13 -4.01 5.23 -2.05
C LEU A 13 -2.89 5.54 -1.04
N ALA A 14 -2.60 6.83 -0.83
CA ALA A 14 -1.62 7.28 0.16
C ALA A 14 -1.99 6.82 1.57
N ALA A 15 -3.26 6.92 1.97
CA ALA A 15 -3.74 6.47 3.28
C ALA A 15 -3.57 4.96 3.47
N VAL A 16 -3.94 4.16 2.47
CA VAL A 16 -3.77 2.69 2.49
C VAL A 16 -2.29 2.31 2.63
N VAL A 17 -1.42 2.94 1.83
CA VAL A 17 0.02 2.68 1.87
C VAL A 17 0.62 3.13 3.21
N GLN A 18 0.20 4.29 3.72
CA GLN A 18 0.64 4.79 5.03
C GLN A 18 0.25 3.82 6.14
N GLU A 19 -0.99 3.34 6.14
CA GLU A 19 -1.47 2.37 7.12
C GLU A 19 -0.62 1.09 7.06
N PHE A 20 -0.38 0.56 5.85
CA PHE A 20 0.47 -0.60 5.62
C PHE A 20 1.88 -0.44 6.19
N VAL A 21 2.56 0.68 5.92
CA VAL A 21 3.93 0.88 6.43
C VAL A 21 3.95 1.11 7.95
N THR A 22 2.93 1.75 8.52
CA THR A 22 2.88 1.98 9.97
C THR A 22 2.66 0.71 10.80
N ARG A 23 2.11 -0.36 10.21
CA ARG A 23 1.89 -1.65 10.91
C ARG A 23 3.20 -2.37 11.30
N ASP A 24 4.29 -2.16 10.57
CA ASP A 24 5.49 -2.99 10.71
C ASP A 24 6.42 -2.60 11.88
N GLY A 25 6.19 -1.44 12.53
CA GLY A 25 6.72 -1.03 13.85
C GLY A 25 8.24 -1.06 14.12
N THR A 26 9.05 -1.65 13.25
CA THR A 26 10.45 -2.01 13.49
C THR A 26 11.40 -1.40 12.45
N ASP A 27 10.85 -0.72 11.45
CA ASP A 27 11.61 0.02 10.45
C ASP A 27 11.90 1.44 10.97
N HIS A 28 13.20 1.79 11.03
CA HIS A 28 13.69 3.07 11.50
C HIS A 28 13.65 4.18 10.43
N SER A 29 13.26 3.86 9.19
CA SER A 29 13.07 4.86 8.13
C SER A 29 11.80 5.67 8.32
N SER A 30 11.76 6.88 7.76
CA SER A 30 10.60 7.77 7.92
C SER A 30 9.38 7.18 7.22
N VAL A 31 8.18 7.47 7.75
CA VAL A 31 6.92 6.99 7.15
C VAL A 31 6.82 7.46 5.69
N GLU A 32 7.20 8.70 5.41
CA GLU A 32 7.19 9.28 4.07
C GLU A 32 8.12 8.53 3.10
N GLN A 33 9.31 8.13 3.56
CA GLN A 33 10.25 7.35 2.74
C GLN A 33 9.67 5.98 2.40
N ARG A 34 9.04 5.33 3.37
CA ARG A 34 8.44 4.00 3.21
C ARG A 34 7.22 4.06 2.30
N VAL A 35 6.37 5.08 2.46
CA VAL A 35 5.25 5.36 1.55
C VAL A 35 5.76 5.54 0.13
N ALA A 36 6.78 6.39 -0.08
CA ALA A 36 7.35 6.61 -1.40
C ALA A 36 7.94 5.32 -2.01
N ALA A 37 8.56 4.46 -1.20
CA ALA A 37 9.11 3.19 -1.65
C ALA A 37 8.02 2.20 -2.08
N VAL A 38 6.92 2.10 -1.35
CA VAL A 38 5.78 1.24 -1.72
C VAL A 38 5.06 1.78 -2.96
N MET A 39 4.88 3.09 -3.06
CA MET A 39 4.30 3.73 -4.25
C MET A 39 5.10 3.42 -5.52
N ARG A 40 6.43 3.42 -5.44
CA ARG A 40 7.28 3.02 -6.57
C ARG A 40 7.10 1.55 -6.95
N GLN A 41 6.98 0.66 -5.97
CA GLN A 41 6.75 -0.78 -6.20
C GLN A 41 5.37 -1.04 -6.83
N LEU A 42 4.35 -0.25 -6.47
CA LEU A 42 3.02 -0.33 -7.09
C LEU A 42 3.07 0.07 -8.56
N VAL A 43 3.85 1.12 -8.89
CA VAL A 43 4.03 1.60 -10.27
C VAL A 43 4.87 0.64 -11.11
N SER A 44 5.91 0.02 -10.54
CA SER A 44 6.71 -1.00 -11.23
C SER A 44 5.97 -2.32 -11.41
N GLY A 45 4.89 -2.54 -10.65
CA GLY A 45 4.13 -3.79 -10.65
C GLY A 45 4.75 -4.90 -9.79
N ASP A 46 5.72 -4.57 -8.93
CA ASP A 46 6.34 -5.52 -7.99
C ASP A 46 5.40 -5.90 -6.84
N VAL A 47 4.44 -5.01 -6.53
CA VAL A 47 3.40 -5.23 -5.53
C VAL A 47 2.04 -4.79 -6.06
N GLU A 48 0.98 -5.32 -5.47
CA GLU A 48 -0.39 -4.99 -5.79
C GLU A 48 -1.25 -4.80 -4.53
N ILE A 49 -2.34 -4.06 -4.69
CA ILE A 49 -3.32 -3.85 -3.62
C ILE A 49 -4.35 -4.96 -3.70
N ASN A 50 -4.52 -5.67 -2.59
CA ASN A 50 -5.57 -6.65 -2.41
C ASN A 50 -6.55 -6.17 -1.33
N PHE A 51 -7.79 -5.97 -1.74
CA PHE A 51 -8.89 -5.70 -0.83
C PHE A 51 -9.56 -7.00 -0.40
N ASP A 52 -9.68 -7.19 0.89
CA ASP A 52 -10.45 -8.27 1.49
C ASP A 52 -11.84 -7.75 1.89
N PRO A 53 -12.92 -8.18 1.22
CA PRO A 53 -14.27 -7.74 1.52
C PRO A 53 -14.83 -8.32 2.82
N GLU A 54 -14.28 -9.42 3.36
CA GLU A 54 -14.76 -10.01 4.61
C GLU A 54 -14.31 -9.20 5.83
N THR A 55 -13.08 -8.68 5.76
CA THR A 55 -12.49 -7.85 6.82
C THR A 55 -12.55 -6.35 6.52
N GLU A 56 -13.00 -5.99 5.31
CA GLU A 56 -12.97 -4.62 4.77
C GLU A 56 -11.56 -3.99 4.83
N THR A 57 -10.51 -4.81 4.69
CA THR A 57 -9.12 -4.35 4.77
C THR A 57 -8.42 -4.28 3.43
N CYS A 58 -7.57 -3.27 3.26
CA CYS A 58 -6.62 -3.20 2.15
C CYS A 58 -5.27 -3.75 2.62
N ASN A 59 -4.72 -4.67 1.83
CA ASN A 59 -3.40 -5.25 2.04
C ASN A 59 -2.54 -5.02 0.79
N ILE A 60 -1.23 -4.93 0.99
CA ILE A 60 -0.26 -4.80 -0.10
C ILE A 60 0.54 -6.10 -0.13
N VAL A 61 0.51 -6.77 -1.27
CA VAL A 61 1.15 -8.09 -1.45
C VAL A 61 2.09 -8.04 -2.65
N ARG A 62 3.16 -8.84 -2.61
CA ARG A 62 4.04 -9.02 -3.77
C ARG A 62 3.32 -9.80 -4.87
N VAL A 63 3.58 -9.41 -6.12
CA VAL A 63 3.12 -10.10 -7.32
C VAL A 63 3.98 -11.33 -7.60
#